data_AF-A0A961M148-F1
#
_entry.id   AF-A0A961M148-F1
#
_cell.length_a   1.000
_cell.length_b   1.000
_cell.length_c   1.000
_cell.angle_alpha   90.00
_cell.angle_beta   90.00
_cell.angle_gamma   90.00
#
_symmetry.space_group_name_H-M   'P 1'
#
loop_
_entity.id
_entity.type
_entity.pdbx_description
1 polymer ?
#
loop_
_entity_poly.entity_id
_entity_poly.type
_entity_poly.pdbx_seq_one_letter_code
_entity_poly.pdbx_strand_id
1 'polypeptide(L)'
;MNDRLPHERGFHVSWDQLHRDARALAWRLQGRGPDGGNFRAVVAITRGGIAPAMIVARELDIRPVHILSVKSYHPGGGEEDQRREAH
;
A
#
# COMPACT_ATOMS: atom_id res chain seq x y z
N MET A 1 -22.54 -18.79 15.52
CA MET A 1 -23.01 -17.59 14.78
C MET A 1 -22.61 -16.33 15.54
N ASN A 2 -21.44 -15.78 15.23
CA ASN A 2 -21.18 -14.35 14.97
C ASN A 2 -19.68 -14.18 14.73
N ASP A 3 -19.20 -14.57 13.54
CA ASP A 3 -17.89 -14.13 13.04
C ASP A 3 -18.05 -12.68 12.59
N ARG A 4 -17.93 -11.78 13.56
CA ARG A 4 -17.88 -10.35 13.32
C ARG A 4 -16.53 -10.04 12.69
N LEU A 5 -16.52 -9.88 11.37
CA LEU A 5 -15.31 -9.52 10.63
C LEU A 5 -14.76 -8.18 11.19
N PRO A 6 -13.42 -7.98 11.22
CA PRO A 6 -12.78 -6.84 11.92
C PRO A 6 -13.21 -5.43 11.48
N HIS A 7 -13.94 -5.30 10.37
CA HIS A 7 -14.43 -4.04 9.83
C HIS A 7 -15.65 -3.46 10.56
N GLU A 8 -16.17 -4.13 11.60
CA GLU A 8 -17.24 -3.58 12.45
C GLU A 8 -16.80 -2.35 13.29
N ARG A 9 -15.50 -2.05 13.36
CA ARG A 9 -14.97 -0.75 13.78
C ARG A 9 -14.43 0.01 12.58
N GLY A 10 -15.28 0.25 11.59
CA GLY A 10 -14.90 0.86 10.32
C GLY A 10 -14.28 2.24 10.51
N PHE A 11 -12.97 2.35 10.34
CA PHE A 11 -12.32 3.65 10.16
C PHE A 11 -12.62 4.11 8.72
N HIS A 12 -13.66 4.94 8.58
CA HIS A 12 -14.04 5.49 7.30
C HIS A 12 -13.05 6.57 6.89
N VAL A 13 -12.31 6.32 5.80
CA VAL A 13 -11.43 7.30 5.18
C VAL A 13 -12.16 7.87 3.96
N SER A 14 -12.39 9.18 3.95
CA SER A 14 -12.91 9.83 2.75
C SER A 14 -11.85 9.88 1.66
N TRP A 15 -12.31 9.97 0.41
CA TRP A 15 -11.40 10.09 -0.73
C TRP A 15 -10.52 11.35 -0.67
N ASP A 16 -11.07 12.46 -0.15
CA ASP A 16 -10.29 13.68 0.10
C ASP A 16 -9.24 13.48 1.19
N GLN A 17 -9.55 12.71 2.24
CA GLN A 17 -8.57 12.41 3.28
C GLN A 17 -7.39 11.63 2.70
N LEU A 18 -7.67 10.58 1.91
CA LEU A 18 -6.62 9.80 1.25
C LEU A 18 -5.72 10.67 0.36
N HIS A 19 -6.31 11.54 -0.46
CA HIS A 19 -5.54 12.45 -1.32
C HIS A 19 -4.67 13.41 -0.52
N ARG A 20 -5.22 14.05 0.51
CA ARG A 20 -4.46 14.98 1.36
C ARG A 20 -3.30 14.29 2.06
N ASP A 21 -3.52 13.11 2.60
CA ASP A 21 -2.49 12.35 3.30
C ASP A 21 -1.39 11.88 2.35
N ALA A 22 -1.75 11.41 1.14
CA ALA A 22 -0.79 11.01 0.13
C ALA A 22 0.06 12.19 -0.39
N ARG A 23 -0.55 13.38 -0.61
CA ARG A 23 0.20 14.60 -0.94
C ARG A 23 1.12 15.04 0.18
N ALA A 24 0.62 15.03 1.42
CA ALA A 24 1.44 15.36 2.57
C ALA A 24 2.61 14.38 2.75
N LEU A 25 2.41 13.10 2.45
CA LEU A 25 3.49 12.11 2.39
C LEU A 25 4.51 12.45 1.30
N ALA A 26 4.08 12.79 0.09
CA ALA A 26 4.98 13.19 -1.00
C ALA A 26 5.85 14.38 -0.58
N TRP A 27 5.27 15.43 0.00
CA TRP A 27 6.04 16.59 0.48
C TRP A 27 7.06 16.22 1.56
N ARG A 28 6.73 15.28 2.45
CA ARG A 28 7.67 14.79 3.46
C ARG A 28 8.82 13.98 2.83
N LEU A 29 8.59 13.35 1.69
CA LEU A 29 9.60 12.57 0.96
C LEU A 29 10.44 13.42 0.01
N GLN A 30 9.96 14.59 -0.42
CA GLN A 30 10.68 15.49 -1.33
C GLN A 30 12.13 15.72 -0.86
N GLY A 31 13.10 15.44 -1.73
CA GLY A 31 14.52 15.64 -1.43
C GLY A 31 15.13 14.62 -0.46
N ARG A 32 14.41 13.57 -0.04
CA ARG A 32 14.90 12.52 0.85
C ARG A 32 15.34 11.24 0.14
N GLY A 33 15.31 11.23 -1.20
CA GLY A 33 15.75 10.08 -1.99
C GLY A 33 17.26 9.83 -1.90
N PRO A 34 17.74 8.58 -2.09
CA PRO A 34 19.16 8.22 -2.01
C PRO A 34 20.05 8.97 -3.01
N ASP A 35 19.54 9.25 -4.22
CA ASP A 35 20.31 9.81 -5.32
C ASP A 35 20.26 11.34 -5.31
N GLY A 36 20.89 11.94 -4.30
CA GLY A 36 20.90 13.40 -4.12
C GLY A 36 19.51 13.98 -3.87
N GLY A 37 18.65 13.21 -3.19
CA GLY A 37 17.28 13.60 -2.89
C GLY A 37 16.22 13.02 -3.83
N ASN A 38 16.61 12.30 -4.88
CA ASN A 38 15.69 11.73 -5.86
C ASN A 38 15.39 10.24 -5.63
N PHE A 39 14.13 9.85 -5.84
CA PHE A 39 13.71 8.46 -5.89
C PHE A 39 13.66 7.99 -7.35
N ARG A 40 14.07 6.76 -7.60
CA ARG A 40 14.11 6.18 -8.96
C ARG A 40 12.78 5.58 -9.41
N ALA A 41 11.98 5.10 -8.46
CA ALA A 41 10.72 4.41 -8.73
C ALA A 41 9.81 4.44 -7.50
N VAL A 42 8.52 4.22 -7.73
CA VAL A 42 7.54 3.90 -6.68
C VAL A 42 7.10 2.45 -6.85
N VAL A 43 7.02 1.69 -5.76
CA VAL A 43 6.50 0.31 -5.78
C VAL A 43 5.23 0.26 -4.92
N ALA A 44 4.09 0.04 -5.58
CA ALA A 44 2.79 -0.10 -4.93
C ALA A 44 2.58 -1.54 -4.46
N ILE A 45 2.22 -1.72 -3.19
CA ILE A 45 1.80 -3.01 -2.65
C ILE A 45 0.29 -3.18 -2.87
N THR A 46 -0.11 -4.26 -3.53
CA THR A 46 -1.53 -4.47 -3.88
C THR A 46 -2.37 -4.94 -2.69
N ARG A 47 -3.68 -4.68 -2.70
CA ARG A 47 -4.42 -3.84 -3.69
C ARG A 47 -4.51 -2.37 -3.29
N GLY A 48 -4.56 -2.11 -1.99
CA GLY A 48 -4.84 -0.77 -1.44
C GLY A 48 -3.74 0.28 -1.70
N GLY A 49 -2.50 -0.14 -1.98
CA GLY A 49 -1.38 0.78 -2.19
C GLY A 49 -1.38 1.51 -3.53
N ILE A 50 -2.19 1.08 -4.51
CA ILE A 50 -2.14 1.64 -5.88
C ILE A 50 -2.52 3.13 -5.88
N ALA A 51 -3.67 3.48 -5.30
CA ALA A 51 -4.14 4.87 -5.26
C ALA A 51 -3.13 5.84 -4.60
N PRO A 52 -2.67 5.61 -3.36
CA PRO A 52 -1.68 6.50 -2.74
C PRO A 52 -0.33 6.49 -3.48
N ALA A 53 0.12 5.35 -4.02
CA ALA A 53 1.37 5.28 -4.78
C ALA A 53 1.33 6.17 -6.04
N MET A 54 0.21 6.16 -6.77
CA MET A 54 0.05 7.00 -7.96
C MET A 54 0.05 8.50 -7.62
N ILE A 55 -0.58 8.89 -6.51
CA ILE A 55 -0.58 10.28 -6.05
C ILE A 55 0.85 10.71 -5.69
N VAL A 56 1.57 9.89 -4.91
CA VAL A 56 2.96 10.20 -4.53
C VAL A 56 3.87 10.25 -5.74
N ALA A 57 3.75 9.30 -6.68
CA ALA A 57 4.54 9.30 -7.91
C ALA A 57 4.31 10.59 -8.73
N ARG A 58 3.06 11.07 -8.80
CA ARG A 58 2.72 12.30 -9.52
C ARG A 58 3.29 13.54 -8.85
N GLU A 59 3.20 13.64 -7.53
CA GLU A 59 3.70 14.81 -6.76
C GLU A 59 5.24 14.88 -6.78
N LEU A 60 5.92 13.74 -6.81
CA LEU A 60 7.39 13.65 -6.86
C LEU A 60 7.97 13.59 -8.28
N ASP A 61 7.11 13.65 -9.32
CA ASP A 61 7.48 13.48 -10.74
C ASP A 61 8.27 12.18 -11.04
N ILE A 62 7.91 11.08 -10.38
CA ILE A 62 8.52 9.76 -10.56
C ILE A 62 7.76 8.99 -11.63
N ARG A 63 8.40 8.76 -12.78
CA ARG A 63 7.79 8.03 -13.90
C ARG A 63 7.69 6.51 -13.70
N PRO A 64 8.71 5.81 -13.15
CA PRO A 64 8.62 4.36 -12.98
C PRO A 64 7.73 4.00 -11.78
N VAL A 65 6.63 3.31 -12.05
CA VAL A 65 5.73 2.75 -11.02
C VAL A 65 5.58 1.25 -11.24
N HIS A 66 5.87 0.47 -10.21
CA HIS A 66 5.69 -0.98 -10.22
C HIS A 66 4.61 -1.39 -9.22
N ILE A 67 3.99 -2.54 -9.47
CA ILE A 67 2.93 -3.08 -8.65
C ILE A 67 3.35 -4.48 -8.21
N LEU A 68 3.36 -4.74 -6.90
CA LEU A 68 3.75 -6.02 -6.31
C LEU A 68 2.65 -6.56 -5.40
N SER A 69 2.32 -7.84 -5.56
CA SER A 69 1.45 -8.57 -4.64
C SER A 69 2.27 -9.28 -3.58
N VAL A 70 1.87 -9.13 -2.32
CA VAL A 70 2.57 -9.72 -1.16
C VAL A 70 1.56 -10.49 -0.32
N LYS A 71 1.94 -11.71 0.08
CA LYS A 71 1.23 -12.53 1.07
C LYS A 71 2.13 -12.73 2.27
N SER A 72 1.59 -12.60 3.47
CA SER A 72 2.32 -12.89 4.71
C SER A 72 2.08 -14.34 5.11
N TYR A 73 3.16 -15.10 5.34
CA TYR A 73 3.08 -16.45 5.89
C TYR A 73 3.34 -16.42 7.39
N HIS A 74 2.54 -17.14 8.16
CA HIS A 74 2.80 -17.33 9.58
C HIS A 74 3.80 -18.47 9.77
N PRO A 75 4.84 -18.32 10.62
CA PRO A 75 5.71 -19.43 10.99
C PRO A 75 4.88 -20.43 11.82
N GLY A 76 4.36 -21.47 11.16
CA GLY A 76 3.49 -22.49 11.73
C GLY A 76 2.25 -22.84 10.89
N GLY A 77 1.91 -22.06 9.86
CA GLY A 77 0.65 -22.19 9.10
C GLY A 77 0.77 -22.68 7.67
N GLY A 78 1.92 -23.25 7.28
CA GLY A 78 2.17 -23.69 5.90
C GLY A 78 1.17 -24.73 5.38
N GLU A 79 0.62 -25.58 6.26
CA GLU A 79 -0.33 -26.62 5.88
C GLU A 79 -1.79 -26.14 5.79
N GLU A 80 -2.20 -25.14 6.59
CA GLU A 80 -3.58 -24.62 6.55
C GLU A 80 -3.83 -23.73 5.32
N ASP A 81 -2.83 -22.96 4.89
CA ASP A 81 -2.96 -22.08 3.73
C ASP A 81 -3.04 -22.87 2.40
N GLN A 82 -2.35 -24.01 2.29
CA GLN A 82 -2.42 -24.88 1.10
C GLN A 82 -3.79 -25.57 0.98
N ARG A 83 -4.45 -25.88 2.10
CA ARG A 83 -5.75 -26.56 2.11
C ARG A 83 -6.92 -25.65 1.72
N ARG A 84 -6.76 -24.32 1.85
CA ARG A 84 -7.76 -23.32 1.43
C ARG A 84 -7.66 -22.94 -0.04
N GLU A 85 -6.48 -23.09 -0.67
CA GLU A 85 -6.28 -22.81 -2.09
C GLU A 85 -6.65 -24.00 -3.00
N ALA A 86 -6.84 -25.20 -2.43
CA ALA A 86 -7.21 -26.42 -3.14
C ALA A 86 -8.73 -26.68 -3.24
N HIS A 87 -9.58 -25.70 -2.91
CA HIS A 87 -11.04 -25.83 -2.88
C HIS A 87 -11.73 -24.60 -3.47
#